data_AF-A0A2A4HXR8-F1
#
_entry.id   AF-A0A2A4HXR8-F1
#
_cell.length_a   1.000
_cell.length_b   1.000
_cell.length_c   1.000
_cell.angle_alpha   90.00
_cell.angle_beta   90.00
_cell.angle_gamma   90.00
#
_symmetry.space_group_name_H-M   'P 1'
#
loop_
_entity.id
_entity.type
_entity.pdbx_description
1 polymer ?
#
loop_
_entity_poly.entity_id
_entity_poly.type
_entity_poly.pdbx_seq_one_letter_code
_entity_poly.pdbx_strand_id
1 'polypeptide(L)'
;MPHAMLNPPRQLGRTARAATPRATSQPRPTVADQLERLTSRFDQLTYRARLAPLSQRDYDALEEAAQLLASDLRAVFRGRSVPRNPPLLITEEGGLW
;
A
#
# COMPACT_ATOMS: atom_id res chain seq x y z
N MET A 1 40.99 41.47 -43.25
CA MET A 1 41.28 41.18 -41.82
C MET A 1 40.02 41.48 -41.01
N PRO A 2 39.18 40.50 -40.68
CA PRO A 2 37.94 40.71 -39.93
C PRO A 2 38.23 40.82 -38.42
N HIS A 3 37.63 41.82 -37.77
CA HIS A 3 37.63 42.00 -36.32
C HIS A 3 36.54 41.14 -35.67
N ALA A 4 36.90 40.53 -34.56
CA ALA A 4 36.12 39.55 -33.82
C ALA A 4 35.00 40.18 -32.97
N MET A 5 33.95 39.37 -32.79
CA MET A 5 33.13 39.20 -31.57
C MET A 5 32.41 40.41 -30.96
N LEU A 6 31.08 40.38 -31.03
CA LEU A 6 30.24 40.61 -29.85
C LEU A 6 28.96 39.75 -29.95
N ASN A 7 29.02 38.54 -29.40
CA ASN A 7 27.84 37.68 -29.19
C ASN A 7 27.06 38.23 -27.97
N PRO A 8 25.74 38.42 -28.04
CA PRO A 8 24.95 38.77 -26.86
C PRO A 8 24.89 37.61 -25.86
N PRO A 9 24.73 37.89 -24.56
CA PRO A 9 24.81 36.89 -23.51
C PRO A 9 23.69 35.86 -23.62
N ARG A 10 24.09 34.58 -23.58
CA ARG A 10 23.23 33.41 -23.36
C ARG A 10 22.26 33.71 -22.20
N GLN A 11 20.96 33.76 -22.51
CA GLN A 11 19.92 33.72 -21.49
C GLN A 11 20.02 32.39 -20.73
N LEU A 12 20.68 32.43 -19.58
CA LEU A 12 20.65 31.37 -18.58
C LEU A 12 19.34 31.49 -17.80
N GLY A 13 18.64 30.35 -17.65
CA GLY A 13 17.74 30.15 -16.52
C GLY A 13 16.26 30.44 -16.77
N ARG A 14 15.64 29.69 -17.68
CA ARG A 14 14.21 29.34 -17.51
C ARG A 14 14.03 27.83 -17.62
N THR A 15 14.69 27.10 -16.72
CA THR A 15 14.15 25.82 -16.29
C THR A 15 12.88 26.14 -15.50
N ALA A 16 11.76 26.20 -16.21
CA ALA A 16 10.46 26.07 -15.61
C ALA A 16 10.47 24.75 -14.84
N ARG A 17 10.77 24.82 -13.54
CA ARG A 17 10.56 23.71 -12.61
C ARG A 17 9.07 23.42 -12.72
N ALA A 18 8.73 22.35 -13.45
CA ALA A 18 7.37 21.89 -13.61
C ALA A 18 6.75 21.88 -12.22
N ALA A 19 5.71 22.71 -12.04
CA ALA A 19 4.97 22.76 -10.79
C ALA A 19 4.49 21.33 -10.52
N THR A 20 5.06 20.70 -9.49
CA THR A 20 4.61 19.40 -9.03
C THR A 20 3.11 19.52 -8.82
N PRO A 21 2.26 18.69 -9.46
CA PRO A 21 0.83 18.74 -9.19
C PRO A 21 0.69 18.60 -7.68
N ARG A 22 0.03 19.57 -7.04
CA ARG A 22 -0.35 19.48 -5.62
C ARG A 22 -1.14 18.18 -5.51
N ALA A 23 -0.51 17.14 -4.98
CA ALA A 23 -1.18 15.88 -4.72
C ALA A 23 -2.33 16.20 -3.77
N THR A 24 -3.55 16.16 -4.27
CA THR A 24 -4.73 16.29 -3.43
C THR A 24 -4.75 15.06 -2.54
N SER A 25 -4.58 15.25 -1.24
CA SER A 25 -4.67 14.20 -0.23
C SER A 25 -6.01 13.49 -0.41
N GLN A 26 -6.01 12.27 -0.94
CA GLN A 26 -7.24 11.48 -0.95
C GLN A 26 -7.60 11.18 0.51
N PRO A 27 -8.86 11.38 0.92
CA PRO A 27 -9.30 11.02 2.26
C PRO A 27 -9.02 9.53 2.48
N ARG A 28 -8.35 9.23 3.58
CA ARG A 28 -8.05 7.83 3.94
C ARG A 28 -9.38 7.16 4.30
N PRO A 29 -9.64 5.92 3.81
CA PRO A 29 -10.84 5.19 4.17
C PRO A 29 -10.91 5.01 5.68
N THR A 30 -12.07 5.30 6.26
CA THR A 30 -12.32 5.15 7.69
C THR A 30 -12.27 3.68 8.10
N VAL A 31 -12.25 3.40 9.40
CA VAL A 31 -12.39 2.03 9.92
C VAL A 31 -13.71 1.41 9.47
N ALA A 32 -14.80 2.19 9.46
CA ALA A 32 -16.10 1.74 8.99
C ALA A 32 -16.05 1.32 7.51
N ASP A 33 -15.47 2.17 6.65
CA ASP A 33 -15.32 1.84 5.22
C ASP A 33 -14.47 0.58 4.99
N GLN A 34 -13.48 0.35 5.85
CA GLN A 34 -12.63 -0.85 5.78
C GLN A 34 -13.38 -2.11 6.22
N LEU A 35 -14.18 -2.03 7.28
CA LEU A 35 -15.02 -3.14 7.74
C LEU A 35 -16.11 -3.47 6.72
N GLU A 36 -16.72 -2.46 6.10
CA GLU A 36 -17.75 -2.64 5.07
C GLU A 36 -17.21 -3.38 3.84
N ARG A 37 -15.93 -3.20 3.49
CA ARG A 37 -15.30 -3.99 2.42
C ARG A 37 -15.14 -5.47 2.76
N LEU A 38 -15.11 -5.83 4.05
CA LEU A 38 -14.97 -7.23 4.50
C LEU A 38 -16.31 -7.97 4.52
N THR A 39 -17.45 -7.28 4.63
CA THR A 39 -18.78 -7.92 4.70
C THR A 39 -19.06 -8.79 3.47
N SER A 40 -18.77 -8.28 2.27
CA SER A 40 -18.94 -9.04 1.02
C SER A 40 -18.14 -10.35 1.01
N ARG A 41 -16.95 -10.38 1.61
CA ARG A 41 -16.12 -11.60 1.72
C ARG A 41 -16.70 -12.57 2.74
N PHE A 42 -17.21 -12.06 3.86
CA PHE A 42 -17.90 -12.87 4.86
C PHE A 42 -19.17 -13.52 4.29
N ASP A 43 -19.95 -12.76 3.51
CA ASP A 43 -21.17 -13.27 2.86
C ASP A 43 -20.83 -14.37 1.86
N GLN A 44 -19.78 -14.19 1.05
CA GLN A 44 -19.32 -15.22 0.12
C GLN A 44 -18.85 -16.49 0.84
N LEU A 45 -18.12 -16.35 1.95
CA LEU A 45 -17.69 -17.48 2.77
C LEU A 45 -18.90 -18.24 3.32
N THR A 46 -19.87 -17.51 3.86
CA THR A 46 -21.12 -18.08 4.39
C THR A 46 -21.93 -18.76 3.29
N TYR A 47 -22.04 -18.13 2.11
CA TYR A 47 -22.72 -18.71 0.96
C TYR A 47 -22.07 -20.03 0.54
N ARG A 48 -20.75 -20.06 0.40
CA ARG A 48 -20.01 -21.29 0.04
C ARG A 48 -20.14 -22.38 1.10
N ALA A 49 -20.08 -22.02 2.39
CA ALA A 49 -20.27 -22.97 3.49
C ALA A 49 -21.66 -23.61 3.49
N ARG A 50 -22.67 -22.96 2.91
CA ARG A 50 -24.04 -23.51 2.77
C ARG A 50 -24.20 -24.49 1.61
N LEU A 51 -23.27 -24.55 0.66
CA LEU A 51 -23.37 -25.38 -0.55
C LEU A 51 -23.04 -26.86 -0.30
N ALA A 52 -23.64 -27.47 0.73
CA ALA A 52 -23.44 -28.88 1.05
C ALA A 52 -23.82 -29.81 -0.12
N PRO A 53 -23.19 -31.00 -0.25
CA PRO A 53 -22.14 -31.54 0.61
C PRO A 53 -20.75 -30.96 0.27
N LEU A 54 -19.97 -30.64 1.31
CA LEU A 54 -18.58 -30.17 1.17
C LEU A 54 -17.63 -31.38 1.24
N SER A 55 -16.69 -31.47 0.30
CA SER A 55 -15.57 -32.40 0.44
C SER A 55 -14.58 -31.89 1.50
N GLN A 56 -13.67 -32.75 1.97
CA GLN A 56 -12.60 -32.33 2.89
C GLN A 56 -11.78 -31.17 2.30
N ARG A 57 -11.48 -31.22 1.00
CA ARG A 57 -10.75 -30.16 0.30
C ARG A 57 -11.50 -28.83 0.30
N ASP A 58 -12.84 -28.87 0.16
CA ASP A 58 -13.65 -27.66 0.22
C ASP A 58 -13.68 -27.07 1.63
N TYR A 59 -13.69 -27.94 2.64
CA TYR A 59 -13.59 -27.52 4.04
C TYR A 59 -12.26 -26.84 4.33
N ASP A 60 -11.14 -27.44 3.93
CA ASP A 60 -9.80 -26.86 4.13
C ASP A 60 -9.70 -25.48 3.43
N ALA A 61 -10.25 -25.34 2.22
CA ALA A 61 -10.27 -24.08 1.49
C ALA A 61 -11.16 -23.01 2.16
N LEU A 62 -12.28 -23.42 2.78
CA LEU A 62 -13.13 -22.52 3.56
C LEU A 62 -12.44 -22.06 4.85
N GLU A 63 -11.72 -22.96 5.52
CA GLU A 63 -10.94 -22.65 6.70
C GLU A 63 -9.82 -21.64 6.38
N GLU A 64 -9.06 -21.89 5.31
CA GLU A 64 -8.01 -20.96 4.85
C GLU A 64 -8.60 -19.56 4.57
N ALA A 65 -9.74 -19.50 3.87
CA ALA A 65 -10.44 -18.25 3.60
C ALA A 65 -10.90 -17.54 4.90
N ALA A 66 -11.37 -18.30 5.90
CA ALA A 66 -11.78 -17.77 7.19
C ALA A 66 -10.59 -17.17 7.96
N GLN A 67 -9.45 -17.86 7.96
CA GLN A 67 -8.23 -17.39 8.61
C GLN A 67 -7.71 -16.10 7.97
N LEU A 68 -7.71 -16.01 6.63
CA LEU A 68 -7.35 -14.79 5.91
C LEU A 68 -8.28 -13.62 6.26
N LEU A 69 -9.60 -13.86 6.28
CA LEU A 69 -10.57 -12.84 6.67
C LEU A 69 -10.34 -12.35 8.11
N ALA A 70 -10.05 -13.26 9.04
CA ALA A 70 -9.74 -12.91 10.42
C ALA A 70 -8.45 -12.07 10.54
N SER A 71 -7.43 -12.38 9.73
CA SER A 71 -6.21 -11.58 9.65
C SER A 71 -6.50 -10.15 9.17
N ASP A 72 -7.28 -10.02 8.09
CA ASP A 72 -7.65 -8.72 7.53
C ASP A 72 -8.49 -7.89 8.52
N LEU A 73 -9.43 -8.52 9.20
CA LEU A 73 -10.23 -7.87 10.24
C LEU A 73 -9.35 -7.33 11.37
N ARG A 74 -8.37 -8.11 11.83
CA ARG A 74 -7.38 -7.64 12.83
C ARG A 74 -6.52 -6.49 12.28
N ALA A 75 -6.19 -6.49 11.00
CA ALA A 75 -5.38 -5.45 10.37
C ALA A 75 -6.08 -4.08 10.39
N VAL A 76 -7.41 -4.04 10.21
CA VAL A 76 -8.21 -2.80 10.28
C VAL A 76 -7.99 -2.10 11.63
N PHE A 77 -8.02 -2.84 12.74
CA PHE A 77 -7.89 -2.27 14.08
C PHE A 77 -6.45 -1.99 14.49
N ARG A 78 -5.48 -2.73 13.96
CA ARG A 78 -4.05 -2.45 14.22
C ARG A 78 -3.60 -1.14 13.58
N GLY A 79 -4.36 -0.61 12.61
CA GLY A 79 -3.89 0.47 11.75
C GLY A 79 -2.61 0.04 11.03
N ARG A 80 -2.05 0.92 10.21
CA ARG A 80 -0.66 0.80 9.77
C ARG A 80 0.23 1.09 10.98
N SER A 81 0.19 0.21 12.00
CA SER A 81 1.05 0.24 13.16
C SER A 81 2.45 0.40 12.60
N VAL A 82 3.03 1.58 12.79
CA VAL A 82 4.47 1.79 12.62
C VAL A 82 5.11 0.61 13.36
N PRO A 83 5.97 -0.20 12.70
CA PRO A 83 6.64 -1.28 13.39
C PRO A 83 7.25 -0.72 14.68
N ARG A 84 6.79 -1.20 15.83
CA ARG A 84 7.35 -0.76 17.13
C ARG A 84 8.82 -1.14 17.26
N ASN A 85 9.28 -2.09 16.45
CA ASN A 85 10.67 -2.39 16.26
C ASN A 85 11.19 -1.64 15.03
N PRO A 86 12.13 -0.69 15.18
CA PRO A 86 12.80 -0.12 14.02
C PRO A 86 13.42 -1.24 13.18
N PRO A 87 13.53 -1.07 11.85
CA PRO A 87 14.22 -2.05 11.01
C PRO A 87 15.62 -2.27 11.58
N LEU A 88 16.01 -3.54 11.74
CA LEU A 88 17.38 -3.91 12.11
C LEU A 88 18.32 -3.26 11.10
N LEU A 89 19.11 -2.29 11.55
CA LEU A 89 20.14 -1.69 10.72
C LEU A 89 21.25 -2.74 10.59
N ILE A 90 21.30 -3.40 9.43
CA ILE A 90 22.44 -4.23 9.06
C ILE A 90 23.57 -3.25 8.75
N THR A 91 24.54 -3.12 9.65
CA THR A 91 25.80 -2.45 9.33
C THR A 91 26.57 -3.31 8.32
N GLU A 92 27.45 -2.71 7.50
CA GLU A 92 28.28 -3.46 6.53
C GLU A 92 29.12 -4.58 7.19
N GLU A 93 29.30 -4.50 8.51
CA GLU A 93 30.03 -5.44 9.37
C GLU A 93 29.16 -6.61 9.93
N GLY A 94 27.85 -6.65 9.62
CA GLY A 94 26.97 -7.78 9.99
C GLY A 94 26.56 -7.86 11.47
N GLY A 95 26.65 -6.77 12.23
CA GLY A 95 26.23 -6.74 13.64
C GLY A 95 24.76 -6.31 13.82
N LEU A 96 24.00 -7.04 14.63
CA LEU A 96 22.65 -6.68 15.08
C LEU A 96 22.74 -5.85 16.37
N TRP A 97 22.20 -4.62 16.38
CA TRP A 97 21.99 -3.80 17.58
C TRP A 97 20.50 -3.68 17.89
#